data_AF-A0AAV6MVB8-F1
#
_entry.id   AF-A0AAV6MVB8-F1
#
_cell.length_a   1.000
_cell.length_b   1.000
_cell.length_c   1.000
_cell.angle_alpha   90.00
_cell.angle_beta   90.00
_cell.angle_gamma   90.00
#
_symmetry.space_group_name_H-M   'P 1'
#
loop_
_entity.id
_entity.type
_entity.pdbx_description
1 polymer ?
#
loop_
_entity_poly.entity_id
_entity_poly.type
_entity_poly.pdbx_seq_one_letter_code
_entity_poly.pdbx_strand_id
1 'polypeptide(L)'
;MGMGMCMGMVAISLLLLLPVPQAQAQAHAADPNAITKANPLVNHGGQMLKGNINLALVFYGQFGRIQKNTLRSFLGSLNTNGRVGVGGAPQVSSWWRMLSSYSPTAGNINVKVVKQYVDPQYSLGKKIMTKDFIKIHVQKAVGEFPGAVTVIVAARDVTVDGLCMGKCAEHGVIDGAPYVIIGNPMTECPGACAWPFHKSDYGPAALF
;
A
#
# COMPACT_ATOMS: atom_id res chain seq x y z
N MET A 1 65.85 -35.49 -10.35
CA MET A 1 64.64 -36.35 -10.36
C MET A 1 63.69 -35.74 -9.34
N GLY A 2 62.52 -35.20 -9.64
CA GLY A 2 61.63 -35.33 -10.78
C GLY A 2 60.23 -35.33 -10.19
N MET A 3 59.40 -34.32 -10.51
CA MET A 3 57.93 -34.27 -10.46
C MET A 3 57.50 -32.81 -10.32
N GLY A 4 57.23 -32.20 -11.46
CA GLY A 4 56.67 -30.86 -11.59
C GLY A 4 55.80 -30.82 -12.83
N MET A 5 54.78 -31.68 -12.87
CA MET A 5 53.76 -31.69 -13.92
C MET A 5 52.39 -31.96 -13.29
N CYS A 6 51.36 -31.42 -13.93
CA CYS A 6 49.92 -31.69 -13.73
C CYS A 6 49.12 -30.82 -12.74
N MET A 7 49.19 -29.50 -12.89
CA MET A 7 48.04 -28.66 -12.48
C MET A 7 47.56 -27.66 -13.56
N GLY A 8 48.41 -27.30 -14.52
CA GLY A 8 48.04 -26.39 -15.62
C GLY A 8 47.13 -26.98 -16.71
N MET A 9 47.14 -28.30 -16.92
CA MET A 9 46.33 -28.92 -18.00
C MET A 9 44.89 -29.26 -17.61
N VAL A 10 44.55 -29.28 -16.32
CA VAL A 10 43.17 -29.58 -15.87
C VAL A 10 42.25 -28.36 -16.05
N ALA A 11 42.81 -27.14 -16.02
CA ALA A 11 42.03 -25.91 -16.16
C ALA A 11 41.51 -25.67 -17.60
N ILE A 12 42.20 -26.19 -18.63
CA ILE A 12 41.82 -25.97 -20.03
C ILE A 12 40.70 -26.93 -20.47
N SER A 13 40.65 -28.14 -19.91
CA SER A 13 39.61 -29.13 -20.27
C SER A 13 38.23 -28.84 -19.67
N LEU A 14 38.13 -28.04 -18.60
CA LEU A 14 36.83 -27.70 -17.99
C LEU A 14 36.11 -26.50 -18.65
N LEU A 15 36.82 -25.72 -19.46
CA LEU A 15 36.27 -24.55 -20.16
C LEU A 15 35.52 -24.90 -21.46
N LEU A 16 35.59 -26.15 -21.93
CA LEU A 16 34.91 -26.63 -23.15
C LEU A 16 33.56 -27.33 -22.88
N LEU A 17 33.11 -27.41 -21.63
CA LEU A 17 31.84 -28.08 -21.24
C LEU A 17 30.76 -27.13 -20.71
N LEU A 18 30.93 -25.81 -20.83
CA LEU A 18 29.83 -24.89 -20.57
C LEU A 18 28.98 -24.77 -21.85
N PRO A 19 27.74 -25.32 -21.90
CA PRO A 19 26.82 -24.99 -22.97
C PRO A 19 26.56 -23.50 -22.89
N VAL A 20 27.00 -22.76 -23.90
CA VAL A 20 26.54 -21.39 -24.13
C VAL A 20 25.03 -21.49 -24.29
N PRO A 21 24.20 -20.86 -23.43
CA PRO A 21 22.80 -20.73 -23.73
C PRO A 21 22.74 -19.86 -24.97
N GLN A 22 22.38 -20.44 -26.12
CA GLN A 22 21.88 -19.65 -27.23
C GLN A 22 20.64 -18.95 -26.70
N ALA A 23 20.78 -17.70 -26.28
CA ALA A 23 19.67 -16.78 -26.20
C ALA A 23 19.14 -16.64 -27.62
N GLN A 24 18.19 -17.52 -27.98
CA GLN A 24 17.31 -17.26 -29.10
C GLN A 24 16.56 -16.00 -28.71
N ALA A 25 17.04 -14.86 -29.22
CA ALA A 25 16.25 -13.65 -29.31
C ALA A 25 15.08 -13.98 -30.25
N GLN A 26 14.03 -14.60 -29.71
CA GLN A 26 12.73 -14.56 -30.32
C GLN A 26 12.31 -13.10 -30.24
N ALA A 27 12.53 -12.38 -31.34
CA ALA A 27 11.82 -11.14 -31.58
C ALA A 27 10.33 -11.52 -31.57
N HIS A 28 9.69 -11.34 -30.42
CA HIS A 28 8.25 -11.30 -30.35
C HIS A 28 7.85 -10.14 -31.27
N ALA A 29 7.30 -10.48 -32.43
CA ALA A 29 6.63 -9.51 -33.28
C ALA A 29 5.66 -8.75 -32.37
N ALA A 30 5.88 -7.44 -32.23
CA ALA A 30 5.03 -6.59 -31.43
C ALA A 30 3.61 -6.73 -32.00
N ASP A 31 2.75 -7.40 -31.25
CA ASP A 31 1.33 -7.50 -31.59
C ASP A 31 0.77 -6.06 -31.64
N PRO A 32 0.31 -5.57 -32.80
CA PRO A 32 -0.27 -4.24 -32.89
C PRO A 32 -1.56 -4.10 -32.05
N ASN A 33 -2.11 -5.21 -31.54
CA ASN A 33 -3.20 -5.24 -30.56
C ASN A 33 -2.74 -5.35 -29.09
N ALA A 34 -1.44 -5.32 -28.78
CA ALA A 34 -0.96 -5.27 -27.40
C ALA A 34 -1.45 -4.02 -26.65
N ILE A 35 -1.86 -2.96 -27.37
CA ILE A 35 -2.44 -1.74 -26.80
C ILE A 35 -3.90 -1.94 -26.35
N THR A 36 -4.63 -2.91 -26.91
CA THR A 36 -6.06 -3.12 -26.57
C THR A 36 -6.28 -4.05 -25.39
N LYS A 37 -5.27 -4.84 -24.99
CA LYS A 37 -5.22 -5.44 -23.64
C LYS A 37 -4.52 -4.48 -22.71
N ALA A 38 -5.26 -3.52 -22.15
CA ALA A 38 -4.78 -2.72 -21.04
C ALA A 38 -4.33 -3.68 -19.92
N ASN A 39 -3.01 -3.85 -19.76
CA ASN A 39 -2.47 -4.62 -18.65
C ASN A 39 -3.07 -4.05 -17.36
N PRO A 40 -3.59 -4.89 -16.46
CA PRO A 40 -4.14 -4.40 -15.21
C PRO A 40 -3.06 -3.57 -14.52
N LEU A 41 -3.42 -2.37 -14.05
CA LEU A 41 -2.52 -1.57 -13.22
C LEU A 41 -2.16 -2.39 -11.98
N VAL A 42 -0.94 -2.91 -11.96
CA VAL A 42 -0.37 -3.65 -10.83
C VAL A 42 0.45 -2.67 -10.03
N ASN A 43 0.07 -2.45 -8.76
CA ASN A 43 0.86 -1.65 -7.83
C ASN A 43 1.41 -2.57 -6.75
N HIS A 44 2.71 -2.47 -6.43
CA HIS A 44 3.41 -3.33 -5.48
C HIS A 44 3.24 -4.85 -5.71
N GLY A 45 3.04 -5.29 -6.97
CA GLY A 45 2.88 -6.70 -7.32
C GLY A 45 1.49 -7.30 -7.04
N GLY A 46 0.50 -6.48 -6.65
CA GLY A 46 -0.88 -6.91 -6.40
C GLY A 46 -1.89 -6.24 -7.33
N GLN A 47 -3.07 -6.86 -7.46
CA GLN A 47 -4.20 -6.23 -8.13
C GLN A 47 -4.74 -5.07 -7.30
N MET A 48 -5.02 -3.96 -7.96
CA MET A 48 -5.67 -2.82 -7.35
C MET A 48 -7.14 -3.11 -7.04
N LEU A 49 -7.63 -2.69 -5.86
CA LEU A 49 -9.06 -2.71 -5.55
C LEU A 49 -9.81 -1.79 -6.51
N LYS A 50 -10.87 -2.30 -7.16
CA LYS A 50 -11.70 -1.57 -8.14
C LYS A 50 -13.19 -1.82 -7.89
N GLY A 51 -14.02 -0.94 -8.43
CA GLY A 51 -15.47 -0.99 -8.31
C GLY A 51 -15.97 -0.40 -6.99
N ASN A 52 -16.99 -1.04 -6.43
CA ASN A 52 -17.58 -0.63 -5.16
C ASN A 52 -16.78 -1.22 -3.99
N ILE A 53 -16.16 -0.35 -3.21
CA ILE A 53 -15.30 -0.69 -2.09
C ILE A 53 -15.99 -0.22 -0.80
N ASN A 54 -16.49 -1.18 -0.03
CA ASN A 54 -17.03 -0.92 1.30
C ASN A 54 -15.90 -0.90 2.33
N LEU A 55 -15.86 0.14 3.15
CA LEU A 55 -14.88 0.30 4.22
C LEU A 55 -15.55 0.14 5.59
N ALA A 56 -14.94 -0.69 6.43
CA ALA A 56 -15.21 -0.74 7.86
C ALA A 56 -14.10 0.04 8.59
N LEU A 57 -14.42 1.23 9.08
CA LEU A 57 -13.45 2.15 9.68
C LEU A 57 -13.36 1.96 11.20
N VAL A 58 -12.19 1.64 11.72
CA VAL A 58 -11.91 1.43 13.15
C VAL A 58 -10.99 2.53 13.66
N PHE A 59 -11.48 3.33 14.60
CA PHE A 59 -10.67 4.28 15.36
C PHE A 59 -10.22 3.62 16.65
N TYR A 60 -8.94 3.24 16.75
CA TYR A 60 -8.38 2.60 17.93
C TYR A 60 -7.71 3.64 18.85
N GLY A 61 -8.38 3.97 19.95
CA GLY A 61 -7.98 4.99 20.92
C GLY A 61 -8.80 6.28 20.86
N GLN A 62 -8.25 7.33 21.45
CA GLN A 62 -8.94 8.62 21.62
C GLN A 62 -8.83 9.50 20.37
N PHE A 63 -9.96 9.74 19.70
CA PHE A 63 -10.04 10.61 18.52
C PHE A 63 -11.08 11.72 18.68
N GLY A 64 -10.64 12.95 18.40
CA GLY A 64 -11.51 14.12 18.38
C GLY A 64 -12.48 14.11 17.19
N ARG A 65 -13.56 14.90 17.30
CA ARG A 65 -14.56 15.05 16.22
C ARG A 65 -13.92 15.52 14.92
N ILE A 66 -12.99 16.47 14.98
CA ILE A 66 -12.32 17.02 13.80
C ILE A 66 -11.53 15.94 13.07
N GLN A 67 -10.68 15.18 13.76
CA GLN A 67 -9.88 14.11 13.16
C GLN A 67 -10.77 13.06 12.48
N LYS A 68 -11.85 12.62 13.15
CA LYS A 68 -12.81 11.65 12.58
C LYS A 68 -13.53 12.21 11.36
N ASN A 69 -13.89 13.50 11.36
CA ASN A 69 -14.52 14.14 10.22
C ASN A 69 -13.55 14.27 9.04
N THR A 70 -12.33 14.74 9.30
CA THR A 70 -11.28 14.90 8.29
C THR A 70 -10.97 13.57 7.61
N LEU A 71 -10.82 12.48 8.38
CA LEU A 71 -10.53 11.17 7.81
C LEU A 71 -11.69 10.67 6.94
N ARG A 72 -12.95 10.84 7.38
CA ARG A 72 -14.11 10.47 6.56
C ARG A 72 -14.22 11.30 5.29
N SER A 73 -13.96 12.61 5.38
CA SER A 73 -13.93 13.50 4.22
C SER A 73 -12.83 13.09 3.24
N PHE A 74 -11.64 12.72 3.74
CA PHE A 74 -10.56 12.20 2.92
C PHE A 74 -10.94 10.89 2.21
N LEU A 75 -11.47 9.90 2.94
CA LEU A 75 -11.94 8.64 2.35
C LEU A 75 -13.03 8.88 1.28
N GLY A 76 -13.94 9.81 1.53
CA GLY A 76 -14.95 10.22 0.55
C GLY A 76 -14.35 10.89 -0.69
N SER A 77 -13.23 11.61 -0.55
CA SER A 77 -12.54 12.26 -1.66
C SER A 77 -11.87 11.27 -2.63
N LEU A 78 -11.65 10.02 -2.22
CA LEU A 78 -11.08 8.96 -3.06
C LEU A 78 -12.00 8.55 -4.22
N ASN A 79 -13.28 8.96 -4.20
CA ASN A 79 -14.23 8.65 -5.26
C ASN A 79 -13.92 9.39 -6.56
N THR A 80 -14.15 8.72 -7.69
CA THR A 80 -13.87 9.27 -9.03
C THR A 80 -14.78 10.44 -9.39
N ASN A 81 -16.00 10.46 -8.85
CA ASN A 81 -16.95 11.56 -8.95
C ASN A 81 -16.83 12.56 -7.79
N GLY A 82 -15.65 12.69 -7.17
CA GLY A 82 -15.40 13.69 -6.14
C GLY A 82 -15.71 15.11 -6.64
N ARG A 83 -16.34 15.93 -5.78
CA ARG A 83 -16.68 17.35 -6.04
C ARG A 83 -15.47 18.09 -6.59
N VAL A 84 -15.64 19.13 -7.42
CA VAL A 84 -14.51 19.97 -7.89
C VAL A 84 -13.93 20.78 -6.73
N GLY A 85 -12.60 20.85 -6.62
CA GLY A 85 -11.89 21.49 -5.53
C GLY A 85 -12.07 23.00 -5.62
N VAL A 86 -12.30 23.63 -4.47
CA VAL A 86 -12.44 25.09 -4.41
C VAL A 86 -11.14 25.73 -4.90
N GLY A 87 -11.24 26.70 -5.81
CA GLY A 87 -10.07 27.44 -6.31
C GLY A 87 -9.10 26.65 -7.18
N GLY A 88 -9.53 25.53 -7.79
CA GLY A 88 -8.67 24.74 -8.66
C GLY A 88 -7.69 23.83 -7.93
N ALA A 89 -7.89 23.60 -6.62
CA ALA A 89 -7.08 22.68 -5.85
C ALA A 89 -7.05 21.28 -6.49
N PRO A 90 -5.87 20.62 -6.58
CA PRO A 90 -5.77 19.27 -7.12
C PRO A 90 -6.57 18.31 -6.26
N GLN A 91 -7.24 17.36 -6.90
CA GLN A 91 -8.07 16.38 -6.22
C GLN A 91 -7.82 14.98 -6.75
N VAL A 92 -8.13 13.99 -5.91
CA VAL A 92 -8.01 12.58 -6.25
C VAL A 92 -8.84 12.23 -7.50
N SER A 93 -10.00 12.85 -7.71
CA SER A 93 -10.80 12.70 -8.95
C SER A 93 -10.06 13.15 -10.21
N SER A 94 -9.20 14.17 -10.13
CA SER A 94 -8.38 14.60 -11.27
C SER A 94 -7.27 13.59 -11.57
N TRP A 95 -6.70 12.97 -10.55
CA TRP A 95 -5.75 11.86 -10.70
C TRP A 95 -6.43 10.64 -11.36
N TRP A 96 -7.64 10.27 -10.92
CA TRP A 96 -8.41 9.20 -11.57
C TRP A 96 -8.71 9.50 -13.04
N ARG A 97 -9.10 10.74 -13.38
CA ARG A 97 -9.33 11.13 -14.78
C ARG A 97 -8.07 10.99 -15.63
N MET A 98 -6.91 11.36 -15.08
CA MET A 98 -5.63 11.16 -15.76
C MET A 98 -5.37 9.66 -15.98
N LEU A 99 -5.50 8.82 -14.96
CA LEU A 99 -5.30 7.37 -15.10
C LEU A 99 -6.28 6.72 -16.08
N SER A 100 -7.54 7.17 -16.10
CA SER A 100 -8.55 6.67 -17.04
C SER A 100 -8.19 6.93 -18.50
N SER A 101 -7.36 7.92 -18.80
CA SER A 101 -6.87 8.16 -20.17
C SER A 101 -5.89 7.08 -20.66
N TYR A 102 -5.18 6.43 -19.73
CA TYR A 102 -4.26 5.33 -20.04
C TYR A 102 -4.91 3.95 -19.88
N SER A 103 -5.90 3.82 -18.99
CA SER A 103 -6.62 2.58 -18.74
C SER A 103 -8.07 2.89 -18.38
N PRO A 104 -9.04 2.64 -19.28
CA PRO A 104 -10.44 3.05 -19.10
C PRO A 104 -11.10 2.56 -17.80
N THR A 105 -10.59 1.47 -17.21
CA THR A 105 -11.12 0.88 -15.96
C THR A 105 -10.36 1.32 -14.70
N ALA A 106 -9.32 2.14 -14.82
CA ALA A 106 -8.52 2.59 -13.67
C ALA A 106 -9.30 3.52 -12.74
N GLY A 107 -10.16 4.38 -13.30
CA GLY A 107 -11.03 5.28 -12.55
C GLY A 107 -12.39 4.67 -12.16
N ASN A 108 -12.51 3.35 -12.04
CA ASN A 108 -13.72 2.73 -11.48
C ASN A 108 -13.50 2.49 -9.98
N ILE A 109 -13.67 3.53 -9.16
CA ILE A 109 -13.49 3.49 -7.70
C ILE A 109 -14.66 4.20 -7.04
N ASN A 110 -15.47 3.44 -6.31
CA ASN A 110 -16.53 3.94 -5.45
C ASN A 110 -16.31 3.47 -4.01
N VAL A 111 -15.76 4.33 -3.17
CA VAL A 111 -15.49 4.09 -1.76
C VAL A 111 -16.65 4.55 -0.89
N LYS A 112 -17.16 3.66 -0.05
CA LYS A 112 -18.19 3.95 0.94
C LYS A 112 -17.78 3.43 2.32
N VAL A 113 -17.76 4.32 3.32
CA VAL A 113 -17.66 3.88 4.73
C VAL A 113 -19.02 3.33 5.13
N VAL A 114 -19.14 2.01 5.22
CA VAL A 114 -20.39 1.31 5.58
C VAL A 114 -20.56 1.17 7.08
N LYS A 115 -19.44 1.22 7.82
CA LYS A 115 -19.43 1.07 9.26
C LYS A 115 -18.27 1.84 9.88
N GLN A 116 -18.50 2.33 11.09
CA GLN A 116 -17.50 2.98 11.91
C GLN A 116 -17.52 2.40 13.33
N TYR A 117 -16.34 2.11 13.85
CA TYR A 117 -16.09 1.69 15.22
C TYR A 117 -15.16 2.69 15.89
N VAL A 118 -15.39 2.95 17.18
CA VAL A 118 -14.47 3.71 18.01
C VAL A 118 -14.20 2.87 19.23
N ASP A 119 -12.93 2.61 19.51
CA ASP A 119 -12.47 1.94 20.72
C ASP A 119 -11.65 2.92 21.57
N PRO A 120 -12.31 3.81 22.34
CA PRO A 120 -11.61 4.84 23.10
C PRO A 120 -10.89 4.28 24.34
N GLN A 121 -11.19 3.04 24.74
CA GLN A 121 -10.65 2.41 25.95
C GLN A 121 -9.48 1.46 25.66
N TYR A 122 -9.05 1.35 24.39
CA TYR A 122 -7.95 0.49 23.99
C TYR A 122 -8.19 -0.97 24.43
N SER A 123 -9.29 -1.58 23.99
CA SER A 123 -9.76 -2.87 24.50
C SER A 123 -8.76 -4.02 24.39
N LEU A 124 -7.75 -3.91 23.52
CA LEU A 124 -6.68 -4.90 23.32
C LEU A 124 -5.34 -4.45 23.91
N GLY A 125 -5.30 -3.30 24.59
CA GLY A 125 -4.10 -2.73 25.18
C GLY A 125 -3.65 -1.44 24.49
N LYS A 126 -3.10 -0.52 25.29
CA LYS A 126 -2.85 0.84 24.83
C LYS A 126 -1.58 1.01 23.99
N LYS A 127 -0.49 0.33 24.36
CA LYS A 127 0.86 0.70 23.88
C LYS A 127 1.19 0.18 22.50
N ILE A 128 0.93 -1.10 22.23
CA ILE A 128 1.39 -1.76 21.01
C ILE A 128 0.22 -2.44 20.33
N MET A 129 -0.01 -2.11 19.06
CA MET A 129 -0.93 -2.78 18.16
C MET A 129 -0.16 -3.85 17.39
N THR A 130 -0.37 -5.11 17.76
CA THR A 130 0.27 -6.27 17.12
C THR A 130 -0.57 -6.81 15.98
N LYS A 131 -0.01 -7.73 15.17
CA LYS A 131 -0.76 -8.43 14.12
C LYS A 131 -1.95 -9.24 14.65
N ASP A 132 -1.85 -9.80 15.84
CA ASP A 132 -2.96 -10.52 16.46
C ASP A 132 -4.12 -9.59 16.83
N PHE A 133 -3.82 -8.37 17.30
CA PHE A 133 -4.84 -7.37 17.60
C PHE A 133 -5.50 -6.81 16.34
N ILE A 134 -4.70 -6.60 15.28
CA ILE A 134 -5.22 -6.27 13.94
C ILE A 134 -6.19 -7.36 13.48
N LYS A 135 -5.81 -8.64 13.61
CA LYS A 135 -6.66 -9.79 13.23
C LYS A 135 -8.01 -9.76 13.95
N ILE A 136 -8.03 -9.49 15.25
CA ILE A 136 -9.28 -9.40 16.03
C ILE A 136 -10.20 -8.30 15.46
N HIS A 137 -9.66 -7.12 15.15
CA HIS A 137 -10.45 -6.03 14.56
C HIS A 137 -10.96 -6.36 13.16
N VAL A 138 -10.15 -7.00 12.32
CA VAL A 138 -10.55 -7.45 10.98
C VAL A 138 -11.68 -8.47 11.07
N GLN A 139 -11.54 -9.49 11.91
CA GLN A 139 -12.56 -10.53 12.07
C GLN A 139 -13.88 -9.94 12.58
N LYS A 140 -13.84 -9.00 13.53
CA LYS A 140 -15.04 -8.30 13.99
C LYS A 140 -15.72 -7.52 12.87
N ALA A 141 -14.95 -6.75 12.10
CA ALA A 141 -15.48 -5.94 11.01
C ALA A 141 -16.12 -6.80 9.91
N VAL A 142 -15.45 -7.89 9.52
CA VAL A 142 -15.92 -8.81 8.47
C VAL A 142 -17.12 -9.65 8.93
N GLY A 143 -17.17 -10.01 10.21
CA GLY A 143 -18.33 -10.71 10.78
C GLY A 143 -19.61 -9.89 10.72
N GLU A 144 -19.52 -8.56 10.85
CA GLU A 144 -20.66 -7.66 10.67
C GLU A 144 -20.89 -7.25 9.20
N PHE A 145 -19.82 -7.07 8.43
CA PHE A 145 -19.85 -6.61 7.04
C PHE A 145 -18.94 -7.47 6.14
N PRO A 146 -19.44 -8.62 5.65
CA PRO A 146 -18.68 -9.48 4.76
C PRO A 146 -18.18 -8.75 3.51
N GLY A 147 -16.92 -8.94 3.16
CA GLY A 147 -16.29 -8.32 1.99
C GLY A 147 -15.90 -6.84 2.15
N ALA A 148 -16.10 -6.23 3.32
CA ALA A 148 -15.59 -4.89 3.59
C ALA A 148 -14.07 -4.90 3.82
N VAL A 149 -13.38 -3.86 3.33
CA VAL A 149 -11.98 -3.60 3.67
C VAL A 149 -11.94 -2.99 5.07
N THR A 150 -11.19 -3.59 5.98
CA THR A 150 -11.04 -3.04 7.33
C THR A 150 -9.95 -1.97 7.33
N VAL A 151 -10.29 -0.74 7.72
CA VAL A 151 -9.36 0.38 7.84
C VAL A 151 -9.21 0.69 9.31
N ILE A 152 -8.05 0.41 9.89
CA ILE A 152 -7.75 0.67 11.30
C ILE A 152 -6.84 1.90 11.39
N VAL A 153 -7.21 2.87 12.21
CA VAL A 153 -6.41 4.07 12.46
C VAL A 153 -6.07 4.15 13.93
N ALA A 154 -4.76 4.12 14.22
CA ALA A 154 -4.21 4.16 15.55
C ALA A 154 -4.16 5.59 16.11
N ALA A 155 -4.58 5.77 17.36
CA ALA A 155 -4.44 7.04 18.07
C ALA A 155 -2.96 7.38 18.33
N ARG A 156 -2.69 8.64 18.71
CA ARG A 156 -1.32 9.15 18.91
C ARG A 156 -0.51 8.42 19.98
N ASP A 157 -1.18 7.75 20.90
CA ASP A 157 -0.59 7.06 22.05
C ASP A 157 -0.59 5.52 21.89
N VAL A 158 -0.69 5.06 20.64
CA VAL A 158 -0.59 3.67 20.21
C VAL A 158 0.57 3.58 19.24
N THR A 159 1.40 2.54 19.36
CA THR A 159 2.45 2.18 18.41
C THR A 159 2.03 0.94 17.64
N VAL A 160 2.00 0.98 16.32
CA VAL A 160 1.75 -0.21 15.49
C VAL A 160 3.07 -0.95 15.25
N ASP A 161 3.08 -2.24 15.60
CA ASP A 161 4.25 -3.09 15.41
C ASP A 161 4.60 -3.21 13.91
N GLY A 162 5.88 -3.11 13.58
CA GLY A 162 6.39 -3.16 12.20
C GLY A 162 6.21 -1.88 11.38
N LEU A 163 5.58 -0.83 11.93
CA LEU A 163 5.68 0.53 11.39
C LEU A 163 6.96 1.22 11.88
N CYS A 164 7.24 2.40 11.34
CA CYS A 164 8.53 3.10 11.42
C CYS A 164 9.66 2.50 10.54
N MET A 165 10.70 3.28 10.26
CA MET A 165 11.71 3.03 9.19
C MET A 165 11.15 3.12 7.76
N GLY A 166 10.40 4.19 7.46
CA GLY A 166 9.85 4.45 6.12
C GLY A 166 8.52 3.76 5.83
N LYS A 167 7.92 3.09 6.82
CA LYS A 167 6.57 2.52 6.76
C LYS A 167 5.63 3.28 7.67
N CYS A 168 4.60 3.89 7.08
CA CYS A 168 3.59 4.69 7.77
C CYS A 168 2.24 3.99 7.90
N ALA A 169 2.08 2.89 7.15
CA ALA A 169 0.93 2.01 7.16
C ALA A 169 1.36 0.61 6.72
N GLU A 170 0.60 -0.39 7.12
CA GLU A 170 0.70 -1.76 6.62
C GLU A 170 -0.67 -2.17 6.07
N HIS A 171 -0.68 -2.99 5.03
CA HIS A 171 -1.89 -3.58 4.48
C HIS A 171 -1.64 -5.05 4.15
N GLY A 172 -2.72 -5.83 4.09
CA GLY A 172 -2.61 -7.24 3.76
C GLY A 172 -3.97 -7.90 3.70
N VAL A 173 -3.96 -9.24 3.79
CA VAL A 173 -5.15 -10.08 3.80
C VAL A 173 -5.08 -10.98 5.02
N ILE A 174 -6.14 -11.00 5.83
CA ILE A 174 -6.30 -11.87 6.99
C ILE A 174 -7.55 -12.70 6.77
N ASP A 175 -7.41 -14.03 6.76
CA ASP A 175 -8.52 -14.98 6.57
C ASP A 175 -9.38 -14.64 5.33
N GLY A 176 -8.73 -14.19 4.23
CA GLY A 176 -9.40 -13.79 2.99
C GLY A 176 -9.94 -12.35 2.98
N ALA A 177 -9.87 -11.63 4.10
CA ALA A 177 -10.35 -10.25 4.20
C ALA A 177 -9.21 -9.22 4.08
N PRO A 178 -9.32 -8.23 3.17
CA PRO A 178 -8.34 -7.17 3.05
C PRO A 178 -8.41 -6.19 4.22
N TYR A 179 -7.25 -5.70 4.65
CA TYR A 179 -7.15 -4.68 5.69
C TYR A 179 -6.02 -3.69 5.43
N VAL A 180 -6.12 -2.53 6.08
CA VAL A 180 -5.04 -1.56 6.23
C VAL A 180 -5.02 -1.05 7.67
N ILE A 181 -3.82 -0.94 8.24
CA ILE A 181 -3.56 -0.30 9.54
C ILE A 181 -2.68 0.93 9.30
N ILE A 182 -3.09 2.06 9.86
CA ILE A 182 -2.37 3.33 9.77
C ILE A 182 -1.92 3.75 11.17
N GLY A 183 -0.61 3.95 11.31
CA GLY A 183 0.02 4.53 12.50
C GLY A 183 -0.24 6.03 12.62
N ASN A 184 -0.08 6.59 13.81
CA ASN A 184 -0.26 8.04 13.97
C ASN A 184 1.01 8.79 13.51
N PRO A 185 0.98 9.58 12.43
CA PRO A 185 2.19 10.20 11.90
C PRO A 185 2.74 11.32 12.80
N MET A 186 2.03 11.74 13.85
CA MET A 186 2.55 12.73 14.82
C MET A 186 3.53 12.10 15.82
N THR A 187 3.44 10.79 16.05
CA THR A 187 4.23 10.08 17.06
C THR A 187 4.99 8.88 16.50
N GLU A 188 4.46 8.24 15.46
CA GLU A 188 5.13 7.18 14.71
C GLU A 188 5.86 7.77 13.49
N CYS A 189 7.15 7.98 13.65
CA CYS A 189 8.06 8.48 12.62
C CYS A 189 7.62 9.80 11.92
N PRO A 190 7.54 10.91 12.67
CA PRO A 190 7.01 12.17 12.13
C PRO A 190 7.76 12.69 10.90
N GLY A 191 9.08 12.60 10.89
CA GLY A 191 9.87 13.06 9.74
C GLY A 191 9.80 12.14 8.51
N ALA A 192 9.26 10.93 8.61
CA ALA A 192 9.00 10.08 7.45
C ALA A 192 7.52 10.13 7.02
N CYS A 193 6.60 10.23 7.98
CA CYS A 193 5.18 9.97 7.76
C CYS A 193 4.29 11.21 7.75
N ALA A 194 4.79 12.35 8.25
CA ALA A 194 4.04 13.60 8.30
C ALA A 194 4.56 14.66 7.31
N TRP A 195 5.46 14.33 6.37
CA TRP A 195 5.85 15.25 5.32
C TRP A 195 4.64 15.63 4.43
N PRO A 196 4.43 16.89 4.03
CA PRO A 196 5.26 18.09 4.26
C PRO A 196 4.97 18.84 5.57
N PHE A 197 4.07 18.34 6.41
CA PHE A 197 3.62 18.98 7.65
C PHE A 197 4.58 18.79 8.84
N HIS A 198 5.62 17.97 8.66
CA HIS A 198 6.73 17.81 9.59
C HIS A 198 8.04 17.85 8.80
N LYS A 199 9.09 18.38 9.43
CA LYS A 199 10.44 18.37 8.84
C LYS A 199 10.84 16.93 8.55
N SER A 200 11.32 16.68 7.33
CA SER A 200 11.76 15.35 6.93
C SER A 200 12.96 14.88 7.76
N ASP A 201 13.02 13.59 8.10
CA ASP A 201 14.20 12.99 8.74
C ASP A 201 15.37 12.85 7.75
N TYR A 202 15.05 12.70 6.46
CA TYR A 202 16.01 12.52 5.37
C TYR A 202 15.62 13.33 4.13
N GLY A 203 16.60 13.86 3.39
CA GLY A 203 16.36 14.66 2.18
C GLY A 203 16.15 16.16 2.45
N PRO A 204 15.83 16.96 1.41
CA PRO A 204 15.67 18.40 1.57
C PRO A 204 14.54 18.70 2.57
N ALA A 205 14.84 19.51 3.59
CA ALA A 205 13.80 20.13 4.39
C ALA A 205 12.93 20.95 3.43
N ALA A 206 11.62 20.71 3.44
CA ALA A 206 10.71 21.37 2.51
C ALA A 206 10.95 22.90 2.56
N LEU A 207 11.33 23.47 1.42
CA LEU A 207 11.40 24.91 1.22
C LEU A 207 9.95 25.37 1.04
N PHE A 208 9.32 25.79 2.12
CA PHE A 208 8.14 26.65 2.08
C PHE A 208 8.52 28.01 2.62
#